data_AF-A0A813E5V2-F1
#
_entry.id   AF-A0A813E5V2-F1
#
_cell.length_a   1.000
_cell.length_b   1.000
_cell.length_c   1.000
_cell.angle_alpha   90.00
_cell.angle_beta   90.00
_cell.angle_gamma   90.00
#
_symmetry.space_group_name_H-M   'P 1'
#
loop_
_entity.id
_entity.type
_entity.pdbx_description
1 polymer ?
#
loop_
_entity_poly.entity_id
_entity_poly.type
_entity_poly.pdbx_seq_one_letter_code
_entity_poly.pdbx_strand_id
1 'polypeptide(L)'
;MRTLALLESLVGQGKWDVQDYSARLAEKFGKSSLYEQDACDPDKWPDLKEHPKDSEGKVIEEQRKWTMPLPGPWRHGSIKGFLKNYVNQGKRFPDCGSDDAQVDGCCKVAPLVALLAGRSEMLQTVDQAVRVTQNTDAAAGYACGFARLLEKLVLGSAGSLVEALPLVGKELLDPARAFQSPMDAEVAANLGRVLGELEGLSPAEAGLKLKPEASSFAAAGLA
;
A
#
# COMPACT_ATOMS: atom_id res chain seq x y z
N MET A 1 7.39 8.31 -2.43
CA MET A 1 7.01 9.33 -1.42
C MET A 1 6.51 8.75 -0.10
N ARG A 2 5.54 7.83 -0.06
CA ARG A 2 5.04 7.24 1.22
C ARG A 2 6.10 6.49 2.02
N THR A 3 6.78 5.55 1.37
CA THR A 3 7.89 4.79 1.97
C THR A 3 9.01 5.70 2.47
N LEU A 4 9.26 6.82 1.75
CA LEU A 4 10.21 7.82 2.17
C LEU A 4 9.74 8.59 3.42
N ALA A 5 8.46 8.99 3.49
CA ALA A 5 7.90 9.62 4.68
C ALA A 5 8.02 8.73 5.93
N LEU A 6 7.78 7.43 5.76
CA LEU A 6 7.97 6.45 6.82
C LEU A 6 9.44 6.32 7.22
N LEU A 7 10.33 6.18 6.24
CA LEU A 7 11.77 6.09 6.51
C LEU A 7 12.30 7.34 7.23
N GLU A 8 11.91 8.53 6.78
CA GLU A 8 12.27 9.80 7.43
C GLU A 8 11.75 9.87 8.87
N SER A 9 10.54 9.35 9.14
CA SER A 9 9.99 9.27 10.48
C SER A 9 10.81 8.35 11.38
N LEU A 10 11.10 7.14 10.90
CA LEU A 10 11.89 6.15 11.64
C LEU A 10 13.30 6.66 11.93
N VAL A 11 13.94 7.32 10.96
CA VAL A 11 15.28 7.91 11.12
C VAL A 11 15.24 9.10 12.06
N GLY A 12 14.28 10.01 11.89
CA GLY A 12 14.17 11.23 12.70
C GLY A 12 13.83 10.96 14.16
N GLN A 13 13.01 9.95 14.42
CA GLN A 13 12.56 9.59 15.78
C GLN A 13 13.41 8.48 16.42
N GLY A 14 14.19 7.75 15.63
CA GLY A 14 14.96 6.57 16.07
C GLY A 14 14.09 5.37 16.48
N LYS A 15 12.77 5.46 16.30
CA LYS A 15 11.76 4.47 16.64
C LYS A 15 10.50 4.71 15.83
N TRP A 16 9.55 3.79 15.92
CA TRP A 16 8.20 4.03 15.42
C TRP A 16 7.50 5.14 16.21
N ASP A 17 6.99 6.13 15.49
CA ASP A 17 6.14 7.19 16.02
C ASP A 17 4.99 7.48 15.03
N VAL A 18 3.77 7.12 15.45
CA VAL A 18 2.58 7.25 14.61
C VAL A 18 2.21 8.70 14.33
N GLN A 19 2.48 9.62 15.25
CA GLN A 19 2.12 11.03 15.11
C GLN A 19 3.08 11.72 14.14
N ASP A 20 4.39 11.49 14.29
CA ASP A 20 5.40 12.03 13.38
C ASP A 20 5.20 11.48 11.95
N TYR A 21 4.95 10.19 11.79
CA TYR A 21 4.67 9.61 10.46
C TYR A 21 3.41 10.20 9.83
N SER A 22 2.32 10.34 10.60
CA SER A 22 1.07 10.94 10.11
C SER A 22 1.27 12.41 9.70
N ALA A 23 2.03 13.18 10.49
CA ALA A 23 2.34 14.57 10.19
C ALA A 23 3.17 14.71 8.90
N ARG A 24 4.20 13.88 8.71
CA ARG A 24 5.01 13.87 7.48
C ARG A 24 4.22 13.50 6.25
N LEU A 25 3.26 12.58 6.37
CA LEU A 25 2.34 12.28 5.27
C LEU A 25 1.47 13.50 4.94
N ALA A 26 0.90 14.16 5.94
CA ALA A 26 0.10 15.37 5.73
C ALA A 26 0.92 16.50 5.10
N GLU A 27 2.18 16.67 5.49
CA GLU A 27 3.09 17.66 4.90
C GLU A 27 3.41 17.34 3.43
N LYS A 28 3.84 16.10 3.15
CA LYS A 28 4.28 15.71 1.80
C LYS A 28 3.16 15.61 0.77
N PHE A 29 1.93 15.36 1.19
CA PHE A 29 0.79 15.15 0.28
C PHE A 29 -0.32 16.19 0.44
N GLY A 30 -0.23 17.07 1.44
CA GLY A 30 -1.24 18.07 1.80
C GLY A 30 -1.36 19.23 0.80
N LYS A 31 -2.15 20.24 1.19
CA LYS A 31 -2.52 21.39 0.35
C LYS A 31 -1.35 22.26 -0.12
N SER A 32 -0.20 22.16 0.54
CA SER A 32 1.04 22.88 0.17
C SER A 32 2.02 22.02 -0.63
N SER A 33 1.65 20.80 -1.01
CA SER A 33 2.55 19.86 -1.69
C SER A 33 2.47 19.96 -3.22
N LEU A 34 3.44 19.36 -3.91
CA LEU A 34 3.47 19.23 -5.37
C LEU A 34 2.31 18.36 -5.93
N TYR A 35 1.55 17.71 -5.05
CA TYR A 35 0.31 16.99 -5.43
C TYR A 35 -0.90 17.91 -5.54
N GLU A 36 -0.79 19.17 -5.13
CA GLU A 36 -1.84 20.15 -5.36
C GLU A 36 -1.78 20.61 -6.82
N GLN A 37 -2.85 20.32 -7.57
CA GLN A 37 -2.94 20.55 -9.00
C GLN A 37 -4.25 21.28 -9.33
N ASP A 38 -4.32 21.95 -10.47
CA ASP A 38 -5.53 22.66 -10.92
C ASP A 38 -6.76 21.74 -11.05
N ALA A 39 -6.55 20.44 -11.24
CA ALA A 39 -7.60 19.44 -11.31
C ALA A 39 -8.13 19.00 -9.94
N CYS A 40 -7.48 19.34 -8.82
CA CYS A 40 -8.01 19.12 -7.49
C CYS A 40 -9.31 19.92 -7.29
N ASP A 41 -10.29 19.28 -6.67
CA ASP A 41 -11.54 19.91 -6.30
C ASP A 41 -11.35 20.69 -5.00
N PRO A 42 -11.54 22.03 -4.97
CA PRO A 42 -11.34 22.82 -3.77
C PRO A 42 -12.35 22.49 -2.66
N ASP A 43 -13.56 22.06 -3.03
CA ASP A 43 -14.65 21.75 -2.10
C ASP A 43 -14.62 20.28 -1.65
N LYS A 44 -14.09 19.39 -2.50
CA LYS A 44 -13.92 17.95 -2.23
C LYS A 44 -12.46 17.53 -2.03
N TRP A 45 -11.56 18.45 -1.71
CA TRP A 45 -10.14 18.13 -1.51
C TRP A 45 -9.97 16.93 -0.56
N PRO A 46 -9.08 15.95 -0.83
CA PRO A 46 -8.02 15.93 -1.85
C PRO A 46 -8.42 15.28 -3.18
N ASP A 47 -9.71 15.12 -3.45
CA ASP A 47 -10.21 14.48 -4.67
C ASP A 47 -10.02 15.37 -5.91
N LEU A 48 -10.02 14.74 -7.08
CA LEU A 48 -10.04 15.45 -8.35
C LEU A 48 -11.48 15.85 -8.68
N LYS A 49 -11.63 16.93 -9.44
CA LYS A 49 -12.92 17.34 -10.01
C LYS A 49 -13.49 16.20 -10.86
N GLU A 50 -14.79 15.99 -10.78
CA GLU A 50 -15.47 14.93 -11.51
C GLU A 50 -15.65 15.28 -12.98
N HIS A 51 -15.35 14.34 -13.89
CA HIS A 51 -15.58 14.56 -15.31
C HIS A 51 -17.05 14.87 -15.61
N PRO A 52 -17.35 15.95 -16.36
CA PRO A 52 -18.70 16.21 -16.83
C PRO A 52 -19.11 15.09 -17.78
N LYS A 53 -20.31 14.54 -17.61
CA LYS A 53 -20.84 13.43 -18.41
C LYS A 53 -22.19 13.80 -19.00
N ASP A 54 -22.47 13.29 -20.19
CA ASP A 54 -23.79 13.40 -20.83
C ASP A 54 -24.80 12.40 -20.21
N SER A 55 -26.02 12.38 -20.74
CA SER A 55 -27.09 11.47 -20.32
C SER A 55 -26.76 9.98 -20.55
N GLU A 56 -25.76 9.67 -21.37
CA GLU A 56 -25.29 8.31 -21.66
C GLU A 56 -24.04 7.94 -20.84
N GLY A 57 -23.54 8.87 -20.01
CA GLY A 57 -22.39 8.66 -19.14
C GLY A 57 -21.03 8.88 -19.81
N LYS A 58 -21.00 9.38 -21.05
CA LYS A 58 -19.76 9.70 -21.78
C LYS A 58 -19.23 11.06 -21.32
N VAL A 59 -17.91 11.17 -21.17
CA VAL A 59 -17.26 12.43 -20.78
C VAL A 59 -17.49 13.49 -21.87
N ILE A 60 -18.02 14.65 -21.47
CA ILE A 60 -18.17 15.81 -22.34
C ILE A 60 -16.86 16.60 -22.29
N GLU A 61 -15.97 16.32 -23.25
CA GLU A 61 -14.61 16.88 -23.29
C GLU A 61 -14.61 18.42 -23.32
N GLU A 62 -15.56 19.04 -24.01
CA GLU A 62 -15.67 20.51 -24.14
C GLU A 62 -16.02 21.19 -22.82
N GLN A 63 -16.66 20.45 -21.91
CA GLN A 63 -17.02 20.95 -20.58
C GLN A 63 -15.94 20.66 -19.54
N ARG A 64 -14.95 19.82 -19.87
CA ARG A 64 -13.86 19.46 -18.95
C ARG A 64 -12.93 20.65 -18.77
N LYS A 65 -12.82 21.14 -17.53
CA LYS A 65 -12.00 22.32 -17.17
C LYS A 65 -10.54 22.02 -16.86
N TRP A 66 -10.06 20.80 -17.12
CA TRP A 66 -8.67 20.38 -16.91
C TRP A 66 -8.23 19.46 -18.05
N THR A 67 -6.93 19.43 -18.30
CA THR A 67 -6.32 18.66 -19.39
C THR A 67 -5.63 17.40 -18.87
N MET A 68 -5.64 16.34 -19.69
CA MET A 68 -4.87 15.12 -19.45
C MET A 68 -3.59 15.12 -20.32
N PRO A 69 -2.51 14.46 -19.90
CA PRO A 69 -2.32 13.87 -18.57
C PRO A 69 -2.23 14.98 -17.51
N LEU A 70 -2.66 14.65 -16.28
CA LEU A 70 -2.54 15.58 -15.17
C LEU A 70 -1.07 15.89 -14.89
N PRO A 71 -0.69 17.17 -14.78
CA PRO A 71 0.67 17.54 -14.47
C PRO A 71 0.99 17.20 -13.01
N GLY A 72 2.09 16.48 -12.80
CA GLY A 72 2.58 16.15 -11.46
C GLY A 72 2.33 14.71 -11.02
N PRO A 73 2.71 14.37 -9.78
CA PRO A 73 2.69 13.00 -9.30
C PRO A 73 1.27 12.52 -8.95
N TRP A 74 1.02 11.21 -9.10
CA TRP A 74 -0.26 10.59 -8.79
C TRP A 74 -0.49 10.39 -7.28
N ARG A 75 -1.65 10.82 -6.77
CA ARG A 75 -2.06 10.61 -5.37
C ARG A 75 -2.95 9.37 -5.25
N HIS A 76 -2.45 8.34 -4.57
CA HIS A 76 -3.15 7.07 -4.35
C HIS A 76 -4.45 7.24 -3.53
N GLY A 77 -5.41 6.33 -3.73
CA GLY A 77 -6.70 6.30 -3.02
C GLY A 77 -6.53 6.30 -1.50
N SER A 78 -5.65 5.44 -0.99
CA SER A 78 -5.29 5.37 0.44
C SER A 78 -4.82 6.71 1.03
N ILE A 79 -4.03 7.48 0.27
CA ILE A 79 -3.57 8.81 0.72
C ILE A 79 -4.70 9.84 0.65
N LYS A 80 -5.54 9.79 -0.38
CA LYS A 80 -6.70 10.69 -0.48
C LYS A 80 -7.65 10.49 0.71
N GLY A 81 -7.99 9.24 1.02
CA GLY A 81 -8.83 8.93 2.17
C GLY A 81 -8.16 9.28 3.50
N PHE A 82 -6.85 9.02 3.65
CA PHE A 82 -6.08 9.47 4.81
C PHE A 82 -6.16 10.99 5.01
N LEU A 83 -5.88 11.79 3.98
CA LEU A 83 -5.91 13.24 4.07
C LEU A 83 -7.33 13.76 4.38
N LYS A 84 -8.37 13.16 3.80
CA LYS A 84 -9.76 13.48 4.12
C LYS A 84 -10.06 13.24 5.61
N ASN A 85 -9.62 12.12 6.16
CA ASN A 85 -9.86 11.79 7.57
C ASN A 85 -8.96 12.63 8.50
N TYR A 86 -7.66 12.70 8.24
CA TYR A 86 -6.67 13.32 9.11
C TYR A 86 -6.66 14.86 9.05
N VAL A 87 -6.68 15.42 7.83
CA VAL A 87 -6.56 16.87 7.61
C VAL A 87 -7.93 17.54 7.65
N ASN A 88 -8.92 17.03 6.91
CA ASN A 88 -10.23 17.70 6.87
C ASN A 88 -11.11 17.39 8.08
N GLN A 89 -11.18 16.12 8.50
CA GLN A 89 -12.06 15.70 9.61
C GLN A 89 -11.36 15.71 10.98
N GLY A 90 -10.04 15.95 11.03
CA GLY A 90 -9.29 15.98 12.28
C GLY A 90 -9.15 14.61 12.97
N LYS A 91 -9.49 13.50 12.30
CA LYS A 91 -9.33 12.15 12.84
C LYS A 91 -7.85 11.85 13.06
N ARG A 92 -7.54 11.05 14.07
CA ARG A 92 -6.19 10.60 14.40
C ARG A 92 -6.16 9.09 14.41
N PHE A 93 -4.97 8.51 14.45
CA PHE A 93 -4.82 7.07 14.58
C PHE A 93 -5.62 6.55 15.79
N PRO A 94 -6.37 5.43 15.66
CA PRO A 94 -6.44 4.52 14.50
C PRO A 94 -7.42 4.93 13.39
N ASP A 95 -8.24 5.96 13.58
CA ASP A 95 -9.37 6.31 12.69
C ASP A 95 -9.00 7.18 11.48
N CYS A 96 -7.70 7.43 11.26
CA CYS A 96 -7.24 8.29 10.18
C CYS A 96 -7.04 7.58 8.83
N GLY A 97 -6.89 6.25 8.81
CA GLY A 97 -6.74 5.50 7.56
C GLY A 97 -8.01 5.47 6.73
N SER A 98 -7.90 5.23 5.42
CA SER A 98 -9.04 5.00 4.54
C SER A 98 -9.50 3.53 4.57
N ASP A 99 -10.63 3.24 3.94
CA ASP A 99 -11.15 1.90 3.67
C ASP A 99 -10.48 1.22 2.45
N ASP A 100 -9.35 1.74 1.98
CA ASP A 100 -8.64 1.21 0.81
C ASP A 100 -7.90 -0.08 1.16
N ALA A 101 -8.17 -1.14 0.39
CA ALA A 101 -7.56 -2.46 0.56
C ALA A 101 -6.53 -2.81 -0.53
N GLN A 102 -6.05 -1.83 -1.30
CA GLN A 102 -5.07 -2.08 -2.37
C GLN A 102 -3.67 -2.38 -1.80
N VAL A 103 -2.78 -2.89 -2.65
CA VAL A 103 -1.41 -3.35 -2.31
C VAL A 103 -0.47 -2.25 -1.75
N ASP A 104 -0.94 -1.01 -1.74
CA ASP A 104 -0.26 0.17 -1.20
C ASP A 104 0.38 -0.05 0.18
N GLY A 105 -0.26 -0.86 1.04
CA GLY A 105 0.23 -1.25 2.36
C GLY A 105 1.55 -2.00 2.28
N CYS A 106 1.63 -3.00 1.42
CA CYS A 106 2.82 -3.85 1.24
C CYS A 106 4.02 -3.05 0.73
N CYS A 107 3.81 -2.08 -0.17
CA CYS A 107 4.89 -1.31 -0.80
C CYS A 107 5.71 -0.44 0.18
N LYS A 108 5.24 -0.22 1.41
CA LYS A 108 5.92 0.63 2.39
C LYS A 108 6.54 -0.13 3.57
N VAL A 109 6.38 -1.45 3.67
CA VAL A 109 6.81 -2.18 4.87
C VAL A 109 8.31 -2.46 4.94
N ALA A 110 9.03 -2.40 3.81
CA ALA A 110 10.46 -2.77 3.75
C ALA A 110 11.35 -2.01 4.78
N PRO A 111 11.22 -0.68 4.98
CA PRO A 111 11.95 0.02 6.03
C PRO A 111 11.65 -0.48 7.45
N LEU A 112 10.41 -0.87 7.73
CA LEU A 112 10.03 -1.39 9.05
C LEU A 112 10.66 -2.76 9.29
N VAL A 113 10.61 -3.64 8.28
CA VAL A 113 11.27 -4.95 8.35
C VAL A 113 12.78 -4.77 8.52
N ALA A 114 13.41 -3.88 7.76
CA ALA A 114 14.84 -3.61 7.89
C ALA A 114 15.23 -3.14 9.31
N LEU A 115 14.38 -2.35 9.96
CA LEU A 115 14.64 -1.83 11.32
C LEU A 115 14.32 -2.85 12.42
N LEU A 116 13.29 -3.67 12.22
CA LEU A 116 12.64 -4.45 13.29
C LEU A 116 12.66 -5.98 13.08
N ALA A 117 13.22 -6.49 11.98
CA ALA A 117 13.32 -7.94 11.76
C ALA A 117 13.94 -8.66 12.96
N GLY A 118 13.30 -9.76 13.38
CA GLY A 118 13.68 -10.55 14.55
C GLY A 118 13.17 -9.98 15.88
N ARG A 119 12.51 -8.82 15.90
CA ARG A 119 11.90 -8.23 17.10
C ARG A 119 10.42 -8.57 17.20
N SER A 120 9.96 -8.86 18.41
CA SER A 120 8.57 -9.27 18.68
C SER A 120 7.52 -8.24 18.26
N GLU A 121 7.87 -6.96 18.26
CA GLU A 121 6.98 -5.83 17.95
C GLU A 121 6.90 -5.50 16.45
N MET A 122 7.66 -6.20 15.58
CA MET A 122 7.72 -5.87 14.15
C MET A 122 6.34 -5.87 13.51
N LEU A 123 5.56 -6.94 13.67
CA LEU A 123 4.26 -7.08 13.01
C LEU A 123 3.21 -6.12 13.55
N GLN A 124 3.22 -5.87 14.86
CA GLN A 124 2.37 -4.84 15.45
C GLN A 124 2.68 -3.45 14.87
N THR A 125 3.97 -3.15 14.67
CA THR A 125 4.39 -1.88 14.08
C THR A 125 3.99 -1.78 12.60
N VAL A 126 4.13 -2.88 11.84
CA VAL A 126 3.67 -2.96 10.44
C VAL A 126 2.17 -2.72 10.34
N ASP A 127 1.36 -3.40 11.15
CA ASP A 127 -0.09 -3.21 11.19
C ASP A 127 -0.45 -1.73 11.47
N GLN A 128 0.13 -1.15 12.52
CA GLN A 128 -0.11 0.25 12.86
C GLN A 128 0.28 1.21 11.71
N ALA A 129 1.46 1.03 11.11
CA ALA A 129 1.93 1.88 10.03
C ALA A 129 1.08 1.79 8.76
N VAL A 130 0.52 0.62 8.46
CA VAL A 130 -0.41 0.44 7.34
C VAL A 130 -1.73 1.14 7.66
N ARG A 131 -2.26 0.93 8.87
CA ARG A 131 -3.53 1.50 9.36
C ARG A 131 -3.57 3.01 9.42
N VAL A 132 -2.41 3.69 9.52
CA VAL A 132 -2.34 5.15 9.35
C VAL A 132 -2.97 5.60 8.03
N THR A 133 -2.78 4.85 6.95
CA THR A 133 -3.31 5.21 5.62
C THR A 133 -4.43 4.30 5.11
N GLN A 134 -4.49 3.06 5.60
CA GLN A 134 -5.40 2.01 5.13
C GLN A 134 -5.87 1.21 6.34
N ASN A 135 -6.99 1.63 6.93
CA ASN A 135 -7.53 1.02 8.14
C ASN A 135 -8.53 -0.09 7.80
N THR A 136 -8.05 -1.12 7.09
CA THR A 136 -8.80 -2.35 6.82
C THR A 136 -7.99 -3.56 7.25
N ASP A 137 -8.68 -4.61 7.72
CA ASP A 137 -8.01 -5.84 8.11
C ASP A 137 -7.32 -6.50 6.93
N ALA A 138 -7.90 -6.42 5.73
CA ALA A 138 -7.28 -6.90 4.50
C ALA A 138 -5.93 -6.22 4.22
N ALA A 139 -5.89 -4.88 4.18
CA ALA A 139 -4.64 -4.16 3.92
C ALA A 139 -3.56 -4.49 4.95
N ALA A 140 -3.93 -4.49 6.24
CA ALA A 140 -3.01 -4.79 7.32
C ALA A 140 -2.55 -6.27 7.31
N GLY A 141 -3.45 -7.21 7.05
CA GLY A 141 -3.18 -8.64 6.98
C GLY A 141 -2.21 -8.99 5.86
N TYR A 142 -2.46 -8.52 4.64
CA TYR A 142 -1.56 -8.75 3.52
C TYR A 142 -0.19 -8.09 3.72
N ALA A 143 -0.15 -6.86 4.28
CA ALA A 143 1.10 -6.19 4.58
C ALA A 143 1.92 -6.91 5.66
N CYS A 144 1.26 -7.45 6.70
CA CYS A 144 1.91 -8.30 7.71
C CYS A 144 2.43 -9.61 7.10
N GLY A 145 1.65 -10.26 6.22
CA GLY A 145 2.10 -11.44 5.48
C GLY A 145 3.35 -11.16 4.63
N PHE A 146 3.36 -10.03 3.91
CA PHE A 146 4.51 -9.58 3.14
C PHE A 146 5.73 -9.27 4.03
N ALA A 147 5.50 -8.63 5.19
CA ALA A 147 6.56 -8.37 6.16
C ALA A 147 7.20 -9.65 6.70
N ARG A 148 6.41 -10.70 6.97
CA ARG A 148 6.93 -12.02 7.37
C ARG A 148 7.83 -12.62 6.30
N LEU A 149 7.42 -12.58 5.03
CA LEU A 149 8.23 -13.08 3.92
C LEU A 149 9.57 -12.35 3.83
N LEU A 150 9.53 -11.01 3.88
CA LEU A 150 10.75 -10.20 3.87
C LEU A 150 11.65 -10.48 5.08
N GLU A 151 11.08 -10.63 6.27
CA GLU A 151 11.84 -10.97 7.47
C GLU A 151 12.58 -12.29 7.31
N LYS A 152 11.94 -13.33 6.75
CA LYS A 152 12.60 -14.63 6.52
C LYS A 152 13.83 -14.51 5.64
N LEU A 153 13.72 -13.70 4.58
CA LEU A 153 14.79 -13.45 3.61
C LEU A 153 15.92 -12.59 4.23
N VAL A 154 15.57 -11.52 4.95
CA VAL A 154 16.54 -10.61 5.57
C VAL A 154 17.35 -11.31 6.67
N LEU A 155 16.70 -12.16 7.47
CA LEU A 155 17.37 -12.94 8.52
C LEU A 155 18.10 -14.18 8.00
N GLY A 156 18.01 -14.49 6.70
CA GLY A 156 18.65 -15.67 6.11
C GLY A 156 18.03 -17.01 6.54
N SER A 157 16.85 -16.99 7.17
CA SER A 157 16.10 -18.21 7.52
C SER A 157 15.42 -18.88 6.32
N ALA A 158 15.34 -18.18 5.19
CA ALA A 158 15.01 -18.71 3.88
C ALA A 158 15.97 -18.09 2.84
N GLY A 159 16.51 -18.90 1.92
CA GLY A 159 17.40 -18.44 0.85
C GLY A 159 16.66 -17.89 -0.37
N SER A 160 15.35 -18.17 -0.48
CA SER A 160 14.53 -17.78 -1.62
C SER A 160 13.06 -17.57 -1.22
N LEU A 161 12.29 -16.90 -2.09
CA LEU A 161 10.85 -16.72 -1.88
C LEU A 161 10.11 -18.07 -1.86
N VAL A 162 10.52 -19.03 -2.71
CA VAL A 162 9.95 -20.38 -2.77
C VAL A 162 10.11 -21.11 -1.44
N GLU A 163 11.22 -20.90 -0.74
CA GLU A 163 11.43 -21.43 0.62
C GLU A 163 10.65 -20.66 1.69
N ALA A 164 10.55 -19.33 1.57
CA ALA A 164 9.88 -18.50 2.56
C ALA A 164 8.35 -18.70 2.59
N LEU A 165 7.72 -18.87 1.42
CA LEU A 165 6.27 -19.03 1.27
C LEU A 165 5.66 -20.14 2.15
N PRO A 166 6.14 -21.41 2.09
CA PRO A 166 5.59 -22.48 2.93
C PRO A 166 5.89 -22.30 4.42
N LEU A 167 7.01 -21.66 4.78
CA LEU A 167 7.31 -21.37 6.19
C LEU A 167 6.32 -20.36 6.77
N VAL A 168 6.09 -19.26 6.07
CA VAL A 168 5.12 -18.23 6.49
C VAL A 168 3.70 -18.77 6.45
N GLY A 169 3.36 -19.59 5.45
CA GLY A 169 2.05 -20.25 5.38
C GLY A 169 1.76 -21.13 6.60
N LYS A 170 2.75 -21.91 7.05
CA LYS A 170 2.64 -22.71 8.29
C LYS A 170 2.51 -21.84 9.52
N GLU A 171 3.33 -20.79 9.64
CA GLU A 171 3.26 -19.87 10.77
C GLU A 171 1.89 -19.23 10.89
N LEU A 172 1.30 -18.73 9.80
CA LEU A 172 -0.02 -18.08 9.82
C LEU A 172 -1.13 -19.00 10.33
N LEU A 173 -1.01 -20.31 10.12
CA LEU A 173 -1.98 -21.32 10.54
C LEU A 173 -1.72 -21.88 11.95
N ASP A 174 -0.64 -21.48 12.61
CA ASP A 174 -0.34 -21.93 13.98
C ASP A 174 -1.19 -21.16 15.00
N PRO A 175 -2.11 -21.81 15.73
CA PRO A 175 -2.97 -21.13 16.72
C PRO A 175 -2.22 -20.66 17.97
N ALA A 176 -0.96 -21.07 18.18
CA ALA A 176 -0.14 -20.60 19.29
C ALA A 176 0.74 -19.39 18.91
N ARG A 177 0.71 -18.96 17.65
CA ARG A 177 1.55 -17.87 17.16
C ARG A 177 1.23 -16.52 17.83
N ALA A 178 2.25 -15.70 18.01
CA ALA A 178 2.08 -14.31 18.39
C ALA A 178 1.45 -13.49 17.24
N PHE A 179 0.69 -12.45 17.59
CA PHE A 179 0.07 -11.49 16.67
C PHE A 179 -0.88 -12.12 15.63
N GLN A 180 -1.98 -12.73 16.09
CA GLN A 180 -3.02 -13.32 15.24
C GLN A 180 -3.83 -12.25 14.51
N SER A 181 -4.27 -12.54 13.29
CA SER A 181 -5.12 -11.65 12.48
C SER A 181 -6.29 -12.44 11.89
N PRO A 182 -7.49 -11.82 11.76
CA PRO A 182 -8.61 -12.46 11.08
C PRO A 182 -8.31 -12.83 9.62
N MET A 183 -7.30 -12.21 9.00
CA MET A 183 -6.89 -12.47 7.62
C MET A 183 -5.95 -13.67 7.46
N ASP A 184 -5.52 -14.32 8.54
CA ASP A 184 -4.45 -15.33 8.49
C ASP A 184 -4.70 -16.47 7.52
N ALA A 185 -5.89 -17.06 7.59
CA ALA A 185 -6.27 -18.16 6.72
C ALA A 185 -6.30 -17.73 5.24
N GLU A 186 -6.78 -16.51 4.96
CA GLU A 186 -6.84 -15.97 3.61
C GLU A 186 -5.44 -15.65 3.07
N VAL A 187 -4.58 -15.02 3.87
CA VAL A 187 -3.19 -14.73 3.50
C VAL A 187 -2.45 -16.03 3.25
N ALA A 188 -2.55 -17.02 4.15
CA ALA A 188 -1.91 -18.33 3.98
C ALA A 188 -2.37 -19.03 2.69
N ALA A 189 -3.68 -19.01 2.40
CA ALA A 189 -4.23 -19.58 1.17
C ALA A 189 -3.67 -18.88 -0.08
N ASN A 190 -3.57 -17.55 -0.09
CA ASN A 190 -3.00 -16.81 -1.21
C ASN A 190 -1.50 -17.05 -1.38
N LEU A 191 -0.73 -17.16 -0.30
CA LEU A 191 0.68 -17.55 -0.39
C LEU A 191 0.84 -18.94 -1.01
N GLY A 192 -0.05 -19.87 -0.69
CA GLY A 192 -0.10 -21.19 -1.34
C GLY A 192 -0.39 -21.12 -2.85
N ARG A 193 -1.28 -20.23 -3.28
CA ARG A 193 -1.54 -19.99 -4.72
C ARG A 193 -0.31 -19.44 -5.42
N VAL A 194 0.34 -18.42 -4.85
CA VAL A 194 1.57 -17.83 -5.40
C VAL A 194 2.68 -18.88 -5.49
N LEU A 195 2.82 -19.74 -4.48
CA LEU A 195 3.78 -20.85 -4.54
C LEU A 195 3.50 -21.77 -5.72
N GLY A 196 2.24 -22.20 -5.91
CA GLY A 196 1.84 -23.04 -7.04
C GLY A 196 2.05 -22.37 -8.40
N GLU A 197 1.88 -21.04 -8.51
CA GLU A 197 2.17 -20.30 -9.74
C GLU A 197 3.67 -20.19 -10.04
N LEU A 198 4.51 -20.23 -9.00
CA LEU A 198 5.96 -20.23 -9.09
C LEU A 198 6.54 -21.62 -9.34
N GLU A 199 5.79 -22.70 -9.08
CA GLU A 199 6.24 -24.06 -9.32
C GLU A 199 6.63 -24.28 -10.79
N GLY A 200 7.83 -24.82 -10.99
CA GLY A 200 8.38 -25.09 -12.32
C GLY A 200 8.92 -23.86 -13.07
N LEU A 201 8.86 -22.65 -12.49
CA LEU A 201 9.52 -21.47 -13.05
C LEU A 201 10.94 -21.33 -12.50
N SER A 202 11.91 -21.09 -13.38
CA SER A 202 13.21 -20.57 -12.97
C SER A 202 13.07 -19.15 -12.39
N PRO A 203 14.02 -18.67 -11.57
CA PRO A 203 14.00 -17.30 -11.06
C PRO A 203 13.90 -16.22 -12.16
N ALA A 204 14.49 -16.48 -13.32
CA ALA A 204 14.39 -15.58 -14.48
C ALA A 204 12.97 -15.58 -15.08
N GLU A 205 12.34 -16.75 -15.17
CA GLU A 205 10.97 -16.90 -15.69
C GLU A 205 9.91 -16.35 -14.73
N ALA A 206 10.10 -16.52 -13.42
CA ALA A 206 9.28 -15.88 -12.40
C ALA A 206 9.34 -14.35 -12.51
N GLY A 207 10.54 -13.80 -12.71
CA GLY A 207 10.73 -12.36 -12.93
C GLY A 207 10.08 -11.85 -14.22
N LEU A 208 10.03 -12.67 -15.29
CA LEU A 208 9.40 -12.34 -16.58
C LEU A 208 7.87 -12.44 -16.55
N LYS A 209 7.30 -13.46 -15.90
CA LYS A 209 5.83 -13.62 -15.75
C LYS A 209 5.20 -12.48 -14.94
N LEU A 210 5.97 -11.87 -14.03
CA LEU A 210 5.57 -10.71 -13.24
C LEU A 210 5.73 -9.38 -13.98
N LYS A 211 6.31 -9.37 -15.20
CA LYS A 211 6.34 -8.14 -16.01
C LYS A 211 4.98 -7.90 -16.67
N PRO A 212 4.50 -6.65 -16.76
CA PRO A 212 3.19 -6.31 -17.34
C PRO A 212 3.08 -6.56 -18.85
N GLU A 213 4.07 -7.15 -19.49
CA GLU A 213 4.13 -7.32 -20.94
C GLU A 213 3.09 -8.33 -21.44
N ALA A 214 2.48 -9.10 -20.53
CA ALA A 214 1.30 -9.95 -20.78
C ALA A 214 -0.05 -9.27 -20.44
N SER A 215 -0.04 -8.06 -19.89
CA SER A 215 -1.23 -7.22 -19.73
C SER A 215 -1.20 -6.15 -20.81
N SER A 216 -1.53 -6.52 -22.04
CA SER A 216 -1.86 -5.53 -23.05
C SER A 216 -3.03 -4.69 -22.53
N PHE A 217 -2.75 -3.46 -22.11
CA PHE A 217 -3.72 -2.41 -22.35
C PHE A 217 -3.82 -2.30 -23.86
N ALA A 218 -4.74 -3.07 -24.45
CA ALA A 218 -5.27 -2.72 -25.75
C ALA A 218 -5.82 -1.30 -25.59
N ALA A 219 -5.03 -0.30 -25.98
CA ALA A 219 -5.55 0.99 -26.33
C ALA A 219 -6.59 0.69 -27.41
N ALA A 220 -7.86 0.71 -27.04
CA ALA A 220 -8.96 0.66 -27.98
C ALA A 220 -8.67 1.72 -29.04
N GLY A 221 -8.63 1.28 -30.30
CA GLY A 221 -8.07 2.04 -31.40
C GLY A 221 -8.65 3.44 -31.54
N LEU A 222 -7.75 4.37 -31.83
CA LEU A 222 -8.05 5.60 -32.55
C LEU A 222 -7.14 5.61 -33.78
N ALA A 223 -7.70 5.08 -34.86
CA ALA A 223 -7.43 5.58 -36.20
C ALA A 223 -8.35 6.79 -36.44
#